data_AF-A0A7W5AWW3-F1
#
_entry.id   AF-A0A7W5AWW3-F1
#
_cell.length_a   1.000
_cell.length_b   1.000
_cell.length_c   1.000
_cell.angle_alpha   90.00
_cell.angle_beta   90.00
_cell.angle_gamma   90.00
#
_symmetry.space_group_name_H-M   'P 1'
#
loop_
_entity.id
_entity.type
_entity.pdbx_description
1 polymer ?
#
loop_
_entity_poly.entity_id
_entity_poly.type
_entity_poly.pdbx_seq_one_letter_code
_entity_poly.pdbx_strand_id
1 'polypeptide(L)'
;MLEALCTERFSIVPEDIVEADRGGEFARLPIGTGPFRMVENISSMLVLEANESYFEGCPHLDRIEMWVWPNYEGYIGTMWPLTARMPNFATSKPIRREAVRP
;
A
#
# COMPACT_ATOMS: atom_id res chain seq x y z
N MET A 1 27.51 12.50 1.18
CA MET A 1 26.59 13.64 0.95
C MET A 1 25.47 13.30 -0.04
N LEU A 2 25.72 12.59 -1.15
CA LEU A 2 24.64 12.12 -2.07
C LEU A 2 23.76 10.98 -1.50
N GLU A 3 24.32 10.13 -0.65
CA GLU A 3 23.61 8.99 -0.05
C GLU A 3 22.30 9.40 0.67
N ALA A 4 22.27 10.58 1.29
CA ALA A 4 21.10 11.07 2.00
C ALA A 4 19.88 11.24 1.07
N LEU A 5 20.10 11.56 -0.21
CA LEU A 5 19.02 11.73 -1.20
C LEU A 5 18.37 10.40 -1.59
N CYS A 6 19.07 9.28 -1.41
CA CYS A 6 18.55 7.95 -1.72
C CYS A 6 17.71 7.36 -0.57
N THR A 7 17.56 8.09 0.55
CA THR A 7 16.75 7.64 1.69
C THR A 7 15.27 7.90 1.46
N GLU A 8 14.43 7.13 2.15
CA GLU A 8 12.98 7.25 2.14
C GLU A 8 12.47 8.66 2.47
N ARG A 9 13.22 9.39 3.29
CA ARG A 9 12.88 10.75 3.75
C ARG A 9 12.98 11.82 2.66
N PHE A 10 13.63 11.51 1.54
CA PHE A 10 13.77 12.40 0.40
C PHE A 10 12.90 11.99 -0.80
N SER A 11 11.78 11.30 -0.53
CA SER A 11 10.77 11.03 -1.56
C SER A 11 10.28 12.34 -2.20
N ILE A 12 10.12 12.33 -3.52
CA ILE A 12 9.68 13.49 -4.31
C ILE A 12 8.15 13.58 -4.23
N VAL A 13 7.63 14.77 -3.91
CA VAL A 13 6.21 15.04 -3.71
C VAL A 13 5.73 16.23 -4.56
N PRO A 14 4.46 16.26 -5.00
CA PRO A 14 3.89 17.37 -5.76
C PRO A 14 3.62 18.59 -4.85
N GLU A 15 4.27 19.72 -5.15
CA GLU A 15 4.23 20.96 -4.35
C GLU A 15 2.81 21.52 -4.21
N ASP A 16 2.08 21.65 -5.32
CA ASP A 16 0.74 22.22 -5.39
C ASP A 16 -0.28 21.49 -4.49
N ILE A 17 -0.18 20.16 -4.44
CA ILE A 17 -1.05 19.32 -3.63
C ILE A 17 -0.69 19.44 -2.13
N VAL A 18 0.61 19.44 -1.82
CA VAL A 18 1.08 19.53 -0.43
C VAL A 18 0.76 20.90 0.17
N GLU A 19 0.95 21.99 -0.59
CA GLU A 19 0.61 23.34 -0.12
C GLU A 19 -0.90 23.54 0.07
N ALA A 20 -1.72 22.88 -0.77
CA ALA A 20 -3.16 22.92 -0.64
C ALA A 20 -3.70 22.08 0.53
N ASP A 21 -2.92 21.14 1.06
CA ASP A 21 -3.33 20.24 2.14
C ASP A 21 -3.34 20.93 3.50
N ARG A 22 -4.48 21.55 3.81
CA ARG A 22 -4.75 22.14 5.13
C ARG A 22 -5.19 21.12 6.18
N GLY A 23 -5.52 19.90 5.77
CA GLY A 23 -6.20 18.90 6.59
C GLY A 23 -5.34 17.70 7.00
N GLY A 24 -4.13 17.58 6.47
CA GLY A 24 -3.30 16.38 6.66
C GLY A 24 -3.78 15.19 5.82
N GLU A 25 -4.62 15.43 4.81
CA GLU A 25 -5.11 14.37 3.92
C GLU A 25 -3.95 13.79 3.10
N PHE A 26 -2.93 14.58 2.77
CA PHE A 26 -1.74 14.10 2.07
C PHE A 26 -0.99 13.05 2.89
N ALA A 27 -0.94 13.20 4.22
CA ALA A 27 -0.33 12.20 5.10
C ALA A 27 -1.11 10.87 5.10
N ARG A 28 -2.43 10.93 4.88
CA ARG A 28 -3.30 9.74 4.84
C ARG A 28 -3.34 9.10 3.45
N LEU A 29 -3.40 9.91 2.40
CA LEU A 29 -3.49 9.49 1.00
C LEU A 29 -2.39 10.20 0.18
N PRO A 30 -1.12 9.83 0.36
CA PRO A 30 0.00 10.48 -0.31
C PRO A 30 -0.04 10.22 -1.82
N ILE A 31 0.38 11.24 -2.57
CA ILE A 31 0.56 11.19 -4.02
C ILE A 31 2.06 11.27 -4.30
N GLY A 32 2.59 10.27 -4.98
CA GLY A 32 4.00 10.18 -5.33
C GLY A 32 4.21 9.58 -6.72
N THR A 33 5.46 9.45 -7.12
CA THR A 33 5.87 9.00 -8.46
C THR A 33 6.21 7.51 -8.53
N GLY A 34 5.98 6.76 -7.44
CA GLY A 34 6.31 5.34 -7.35
C GLY A 34 5.44 4.43 -8.22
N PRO A 35 5.78 3.14 -8.28
CA PRO A 35 5.05 2.14 -9.09
C PRO A 35 3.65 1.82 -8.56
N PHE A 36 3.33 2.21 -7.31
CA PHE A 36 2.02 1.99 -6.71
C PHE A 36 1.45 3.29 -6.15
N ARG A 37 0.12 3.40 -6.20
CA ARG A 37 -0.67 4.56 -5.76
C ARG A 37 -1.59 4.17 -4.61
N MET A 38 -1.69 5.01 -3.59
CA MET A 38 -2.54 4.74 -2.43
C MET A 38 -4.02 4.94 -2.78
N VAL A 39 -4.83 3.92 -2.48
CA VAL A 39 -6.28 3.92 -2.75
C VAL A 39 -7.06 4.01 -1.45
N GLU A 40 -6.58 3.34 -0.40
CA GLU A 40 -7.22 3.35 0.90
C GLU A 40 -6.17 3.27 2.01
N ASN A 41 -6.36 4.06 3.06
CA ASN A 41 -5.52 4.03 4.25
C ASN A 41 -6.40 4.28 5.48
N ILE A 42 -6.71 3.19 6.17
CA ILE A 42 -7.51 3.15 7.39
C ILE A 42 -6.75 2.37 8.45
N SER A 43 -7.14 2.52 9.72
CA SER A 43 -6.41 1.91 10.86
C SER A 43 -6.22 0.38 10.77
N SER A 44 -7.11 -0.33 10.09
CA SER A 44 -7.07 -1.79 9.94
C SER A 44 -6.44 -2.27 8.63
N MET A 45 -6.28 -1.39 7.63
CA MET A 45 -5.87 -1.79 6.28
C MET A 45 -5.32 -0.63 5.45
N LEU A 46 -4.32 -0.93 4.65
CA LEU A 46 -3.76 -0.07 3.61
C LEU A 46 -3.87 -0.78 2.26
N VAL A 47 -4.37 -0.08 1.24
CA VAL A 47 -4.55 -0.60 -0.12
C VAL A 47 -3.80 0.27 -1.11
N LEU A 48 -2.99 -0.38 -1.94
CA LEU A 48 -2.29 0.22 -3.07
C LEU A 48 -2.72 -0.45 -4.38
N GLU A 49 -2.81 0.32 -5.45
CA GLU A 49 -3.03 -0.17 -6.82
C GLU A 49 -1.84 0.18 -7.70
N ALA A 50 -1.65 -0.57 -8.79
CA ALA A 50 -0.62 -0.31 -9.78
C ALA A 50 -0.76 1.10 -10.37
N ASN A 51 0.36 1.82 -10.48
CA ASN A 51 0.46 3.04 -11.24
C ASN A 51 0.78 2.68 -12.71
N GLU A 52 -0.24 2.58 -13.56
CA GLU A 52 -0.07 2.29 -14.99
C GLU A 52 0.79 3.34 -15.72
N SER A 53 0.92 4.54 -15.16
CA SER A 53 1.73 5.64 -15.70
C SER A 53 3.15 5.71 -15.11
N TYR A 54 3.59 4.67 -14.38
CA TYR A 54 4.95 4.62 -13.85
C TYR A 54 5.99 4.57 -14.98
N PHE A 55 7.10 5.31 -14.82
CA PHE A 55 8.03 5.60 -15.91
C PHE A 55 8.80 4.36 -16.42
N GLU A 56 8.95 3.31 -15.61
CA GLU A 56 9.57 2.03 -16.04
C GLU A 56 8.53 0.98 -16.44
N GLY A 57 7.26 1.37 -16.58
CA GLY A 57 6.15 0.48 -16.93
C GLY A 57 5.34 0.00 -15.73
N CYS A 58 4.23 -0.71 -16.01
CA CYS A 58 3.31 -1.17 -14.97
C CYS A 58 3.96 -2.26 -14.09
N PRO A 59 3.86 -2.18 -12.75
CA PRO A 59 4.32 -3.26 -11.89
C PRO A 59 3.57 -4.57 -12.15
N HIS A 60 4.21 -5.70 -11.86
CA HIS A 60 3.60 -7.03 -12.04
C HIS A 60 2.41 -7.33 -11.10
N LEU A 61 2.22 -6.52 -10.06
CA LEU A 61 1.12 -6.66 -9.13
C LEU A 61 0.08 -5.58 -9.42
N ASP A 62 -1.17 -5.97 -9.64
CA ASP A 62 -2.24 -5.00 -9.86
C ASP A 62 -2.64 -4.28 -8.56
N ARG A 63 -2.49 -4.97 -7.42
CA ARG A 63 -3.01 -4.51 -6.13
C ARG A 63 -2.28 -5.13 -4.94
N ILE A 64 -2.05 -4.32 -3.92
CA ILE A 64 -1.47 -4.73 -2.64
C ILE A 64 -2.43 -4.34 -1.53
N GLU A 65 -2.84 -5.31 -0.70
CA GLU A 65 -3.64 -5.08 0.51
C GLU A 65 -2.80 -5.47 1.73
N MET A 66 -2.48 -4.50 2.57
CA MET A 66 -1.76 -4.69 3.82
C MET A 66 -2.74 -4.58 4.98
N TRP A 67 -2.95 -5.69 5.70
CA TRP A 67 -3.87 -5.75 6.82
C TRP A 67 -3.14 -5.58 8.15
N VAL A 68 -3.66 -4.71 9.01
CA VAL A 68 -3.16 -4.52 10.37
C VAL A 68 -3.94 -5.43 11.30
N TRP A 69 -3.25 -6.42 11.86
CA TRP A 69 -3.85 -7.36 12.80
C TRP A 69 -3.78 -6.82 14.24
N PRO A 70 -4.91 -6.53 14.90
CA PRO A 70 -4.89 -6.18 16.31
C PRO A 70 -4.53 -7.41 17.15
N ASN A 71 -3.53 -7.29 18.03
CA ASN A 71 -3.09 -8.34 18.97
C ASN A 71 -2.32 -9.52 18.33
N TYR A 72 -1.35 -9.25 17.45
CA TYR A 72 -0.48 -10.28 16.88
C TYR A 72 0.32 -11.06 17.95
N GLU A 73 0.72 -10.38 19.04
CA GLU A 73 1.52 -10.97 20.13
C GLU A 73 0.83 -12.15 20.84
N GLY A 74 -0.50 -12.20 20.85
CA GLY A 74 -1.25 -13.33 21.42
C GLY A 74 -1.08 -14.64 20.63
N TYR A 75 -0.70 -14.57 19.36
CA TYR A 75 -0.65 -15.69 18.43
C TYR A 75 0.76 -16.23 18.17
N ILE A 76 1.81 -15.51 18.57
CA ILE A 76 3.20 -15.95 18.37
C ILE A 76 3.66 -16.95 19.44
N GLY A 77 3.06 -16.93 20.64
CA GLY A 77 3.44 -17.77 21.78
C GLY A 77 2.59 -19.05 21.93
N THR A 78 1.40 -19.07 21.33
CA THR A 78 0.61 -20.30 21.17
C THR A 78 0.56 -20.57 19.69
N MET A 79 1.22 -21.64 19.24
CA MET A 79 1.11 -22.16 17.87
C MET A 79 -0.30 -21.89 17.36
N TRP A 80 -0.44 -21.01 16.36
CA TRP A 80 -1.73 -20.64 15.78
C TRP A 80 -2.57 -21.92 15.68
N PRO A 81 -3.70 -22.03 16.41
CA PRO A 81 -4.46 -23.26 16.35
C PRO A 81 -4.82 -23.45 14.88
N LEU A 82 -4.51 -24.61 14.29
CA LEU A 82 -4.91 -24.92 12.90
C LEU A 82 -6.43 -24.75 12.68
N THR A 83 -7.20 -24.64 13.78
CA THR A 83 -8.64 -24.39 13.86
C THR A 83 -9.04 -22.92 14.02
N ALA A 84 -8.12 -22.01 14.37
CA ALA A 84 -8.40 -20.59 14.39
C ALA A 84 -8.69 -20.16 12.94
N ARG A 85 -9.93 -19.76 12.71
CA ARG A 85 -10.36 -19.28 11.41
C ARG A 85 -9.73 -17.90 11.21
N MET A 86 -8.87 -17.77 10.20
CA MET A 86 -8.45 -16.46 9.75
C MET A 86 -9.72 -15.64 9.48
N PRO A 87 -9.84 -14.40 10.01
CA PRO A 87 -10.91 -13.51 9.66
C PRO A 87 -10.94 -13.40 8.15
N ASN A 88 -12.16 -13.32 7.64
CA ASN A 88 -12.40 -13.35 6.23
C ASN A 88 -11.93 -12.01 5.65
N PHE A 89 -10.69 -11.98 5.17
CA PHE A 89 -10.15 -10.88 4.37
C PHE A 89 -10.76 -10.98 2.98
N ALA A 90 -12.02 -10.57 2.87
CA ALA A 90 -12.62 -10.36 1.57
C ALA A 90 -11.82 -9.24 0.90
N THR A 91 -11.17 -9.56 -0.23
CA THR A 91 -10.52 -8.54 -1.05
C THR A 91 -11.59 -7.52 -1.42
N SER A 92 -11.32 -6.22 -1.25
CA SER A 92 -12.37 -5.21 -1.49
C SER A 92 -12.74 -5.05 -2.97
N LYS A 93 -11.93 -5.61 -3.88
CA LYS A 93 -12.21 -5.78 -5.31
C LYS A 93 -11.54 -7.07 -5.84
N PRO A 94 -12.15 -7.75 -6.84
CA PRO A 94 -11.53 -8.90 -7.49
C PRO A 94 -10.25 -8.47 -8.23
N ILE A 95 -9.18 -9.25 -8.08
CA ILE A 95 -7.92 -9.09 -8.82
C ILE A 95 -8.24 -9.22 -10.31
N ARG A 96 -7.89 -8.21 -11.11
CA ARG A 96 -7.97 -8.33 -12.58
C ARG A 96 -6.97 -9.39 -13.02
N ARG A 97 -7.46 -10.58 -13.38
CA ARG A 97 -6.63 -11.55 -14.09
C ARG A 97 -6.48 -11.06 -15.53
N GLU A 98 -5.53 -10.16 -15.79
CA GLU A 98 -5.07 -9.95 -17.16
C GLU A 98 -4.41 -11.26 -17.59
N ALA A 99 -5.01 -11.95 -18.58
CA ALA A 99 -4.42 -13.14 -19.14
C ALA A 99 -3.03 -12.78 -19.68
N VAL A 100 -1.99 -13.40 -19.12
CA VAL A 100 -0.64 -13.37 -19.69
C VAL A 100 -0.80 -13.85 -21.14
N ARG A 101 -0.74 -12.93 -22.10
CA ARG A 101 -0.79 -13.30 -23.52
C ARG A 101 0.52 -14.03 -23.84
N PRO A 102 0.46 -15.13 -24.63
CA PRO A 102 1.60 -15.98 -24.94
C PRO A 102 2.66 -15.25 -25.78
#